data_AF-A0A8C5PPA2-F1
#
_entry.id   AF-A0A8C5PPA2-F1
#
_cell.length_a   1.000
_cell.length_b   1.000
_cell.length_c   1.000
_cell.angle_alpha   90.00
_cell.angle_beta   90.00
_cell.angle_gamma   90.00
#
_symmetry.space_group_name_H-M   'P 1'
#
loop_
_entity.id
_entity.type
_entity.pdbx_description
1 polymer ?
#
loop_
_entity_poly.entity_id
_entity_poly.type
_entity_poly.pdbx_seq_one_letter_code
_entity_poly.pdbx_strand_id
1 'polypeptide(L)'
;MLQTCCFFAMNEDKPGRLLSRLLRQRLSQVYVPSVRTNTGPLTHDPLQIAWSFRDYYSTLYHSVKEAGPPPEHLLEEYLASRVPRRLTPEQGAPLGLPITAEELAQTIKTQKNGKVPGPDGFPALYYKKFGKVLIPQMVRTFNALLSHDKLHPHSLSAMIVVLPKEGKDPQLCSSFRPISLLNSDLKIFAATLAGRLKMVLPTLVRKDQVGFIPTREARDGTIRTLNVIPSAQRSDIPLLLLSTDAEKAFDRVSWPFMYSTLRAMNIPAEFIKWITALYSEPNAKVRVNGVFSETFQIRNGTRQGCPLSPILFALTLEPFLESVRRNAAIPGWEGRRHTHKVSAYADDLLFYVLDPLPTLPEIVTEFEVYGRLANLKLNMDKSEILNLTADAATERTSRHTHPFAW
;
A
#
# COMPACT_ATOMS: atom_id res chain seq x y z
N MET A 1 -17.41 8.88 17.56
CA MET A 1 -17.82 10.03 18.40
C MET A 1 -18.27 11.20 17.52
N LEU A 2 -17.40 11.82 16.72
CA LEU A 2 -17.76 12.95 15.83
C LEU A 2 -18.91 12.68 14.83
N GLN A 3 -18.93 11.52 14.18
CA GLN A 3 -20.02 11.18 13.24
C GLN A 3 -21.39 11.03 13.91
N THR A 4 -21.40 10.39 15.09
CA THR A 4 -22.64 10.15 15.83
C THR A 4 -23.15 11.48 16.37
N CYS A 5 -22.28 12.31 16.95
CA CYS A 5 -22.65 13.66 17.36
C CYS A 5 -23.10 14.55 16.19
N CYS A 6 -22.50 14.46 15.00
CA CYS A 6 -22.96 15.24 13.83
C CYS A 6 -24.31 14.78 13.29
N PHE A 7 -24.58 13.46 13.25
CA PHE A 7 -25.87 12.94 12.81
C PHE A 7 -27.00 13.30 13.78
N PHE A 8 -26.71 13.33 15.09
CA PHE A 8 -27.68 13.71 16.12
C PHE A 8 -27.81 15.23 16.30
N ALA A 9 -26.74 16.01 16.14
CA ALA A 9 -26.81 17.48 16.14
C ALA A 9 -27.64 18.02 14.98
N MET A 10 -27.74 17.29 13.87
CA MET A 10 -28.62 17.63 12.75
C MET A 10 -30.08 17.19 12.95
N ASN A 11 -30.39 16.33 13.91
CA ASN A 11 -31.72 15.72 14.10
C ASN A 11 -32.28 15.86 15.54
N GLU A 12 -31.67 16.66 16.42
CA GLU A 12 -32.06 16.90 17.83
C GLU A 12 -32.31 15.67 18.73
N ASP A 13 -32.07 14.45 18.28
CA ASP A 13 -32.35 13.25 19.07
C ASP A 13 -31.27 12.99 20.14
N LYS A 14 -31.70 12.65 21.36
CA LYS A 14 -30.80 12.17 22.43
C LYS A 14 -30.29 10.76 22.09
N PRO A 15 -29.02 10.42 22.32
CA PRO A 15 -28.51 9.08 22.03
C PRO A 15 -29.17 8.03 22.93
N GLY A 16 -30.02 7.18 22.35
CA GLY A 16 -30.74 6.12 23.07
C GLY A 16 -29.84 5.10 23.78
N ARG A 17 -30.36 4.40 24.80
CA ARG A 17 -29.64 3.37 25.59
C ARG A 17 -29.02 2.28 24.71
N LEU A 18 -29.71 1.88 23.64
CA LEU A 18 -29.21 0.89 22.68
C LEU A 18 -27.96 1.38 21.95
N LEU A 19 -27.95 2.63 21.48
CA LEU A 19 -26.79 3.24 20.84
C LEU A 19 -25.62 3.36 21.81
N SER A 20 -25.88 3.78 23.06
CA SER A 20 -24.85 3.83 24.10
C SER A 20 -24.24 2.44 24.38
N ARG A 21 -25.06 1.38 24.37
CA ARG A 21 -24.59 -0.01 24.52
C ARG A 21 -23.75 -0.45 23.32
N LEU A 22 -24.21 -0.20 22.10
CA LEU A 22 -23.47 -0.51 20.86
C LEU A 22 -22.15 0.25 20.79
N LEU A 23 -22.13 1.51 21.21
CA LEU A 23 -20.91 2.32 21.30
C LEU A 23 -19.94 1.75 22.33
N ARG A 24 -20.40 1.34 23.52
CA ARG A 24 -19.55 0.69 24.52
C ARG A 24 -18.98 -0.63 24.02
N GLN A 25 -19.80 -1.46 23.38
CA GLN A 25 -19.37 -2.76 22.82
C GLN A 25 -18.35 -2.57 21.67
N ARG A 26 -18.50 -1.52 20.87
CA ARG A 26 -17.54 -1.18 19.81
C ARG A 26 -16.26 -0.56 20.37
N LEU A 27 -16.37 0.27 21.41
CA LEU A 27 -15.22 0.85 22.10
C LEU A 27 -14.41 -0.23 22.81
N SER A 28 -15.04 -1.22 23.47
CA SER A 28 -14.34 -2.31 24.13
C SER A 28 -13.55 -3.21 23.17
N GLN A 29 -13.96 -3.31 21.90
CA GLN A 29 -13.24 -4.07 20.87
C GLN A 29 -11.98 -3.36 20.35
N VAL A 30 -11.92 -2.03 20.44
CA VAL A 30 -10.81 -1.22 19.89
C VAL A 30 -9.98 -0.58 21.01
N TYR A 31 -10.43 -0.71 22.27
CA TYR A 31 -9.74 -0.17 23.43
C TYR A 31 -8.41 -0.89 23.64
N VAL A 32 -7.33 -0.12 23.78
CA VAL A 32 -6.00 -0.64 24.07
C VAL A 32 -5.72 -0.45 25.57
N PRO A 33 -5.76 -1.51 26.40
CA PRO A 33 -5.63 -1.38 27.85
C PRO A 33 -4.20 -1.11 28.31
N SER A 34 -3.22 -1.59 27.55
CA SER A 34 -1.80 -1.38 27.81
C SER A 34 -0.97 -1.67 26.57
N VAL A 35 0.24 -1.13 26.55
CA VAL A 35 1.25 -1.40 25.51
C VAL A 35 2.63 -1.39 26.13
N ARG A 36 3.57 -2.17 25.59
CA ARG A 36 4.98 -2.07 25.94
C ARG A 36 5.59 -0.85 25.28
N THR A 37 6.26 -0.01 26.05
CA THR A 37 7.00 1.14 25.53
C THR A 37 8.28 0.66 24.83
N ASN A 38 8.90 1.53 24.04
CA ASN A 38 10.19 1.25 23.40
C ASN A 38 11.32 0.96 24.42
N THR A 39 11.17 1.42 25.67
CA THR A 39 12.11 1.19 26.77
C THR A 39 11.89 -0.14 27.51
N GLY A 40 10.88 -0.94 27.13
CA GLY A 40 10.58 -2.25 27.71
C GLY A 40 9.43 -2.36 28.72
N PRO A 41 9.12 -1.36 29.59
CA PRO A 41 8.04 -1.50 30.56
C PRO A 41 6.66 -1.46 29.91
N LEU A 42 5.71 -2.13 30.55
CA LEU A 42 4.28 -2.07 30.20
C LEU A 42 3.69 -0.78 30.76
N THR A 43 2.99 0.00 29.92
CA THR A 43 2.26 1.19 30.36
C THR A 43 0.76 1.01 30.22
N HIS A 44 0.02 1.55 31.18
CA HIS A 44 -1.44 1.66 31.18
C HIS A 44 -1.91 3.12 31.02
N ASP A 45 -0.97 4.08 31.05
CA ASP A 45 -1.30 5.49 30.94
C ASP A 45 -1.73 5.84 29.50
N PRO A 46 -2.92 6.43 29.29
CA PRO A 46 -3.44 6.72 27.96
C PRO A 46 -2.55 7.62 27.09
N LEU A 47 -1.81 8.57 27.69
CA LEU A 47 -0.88 9.44 26.96
C LEU A 47 0.35 8.66 26.54
N GLN A 48 0.95 7.90 27.46
CA GLN A 48 2.11 7.05 27.17
C GLN A 48 1.79 5.96 26.13
N ILE A 49 0.57 5.41 26.13
CA ILE A 49 0.10 4.50 25.08
C ILE A 49 0.11 5.22 23.73
N ALA A 50 -0.50 6.41 23.64
CA ALA A 50 -0.54 7.18 22.40
C ALA A 50 0.87 7.55 21.90
N TRP A 51 1.78 7.91 22.81
CA TRP A 51 3.19 8.19 22.49
C TRP A 51 3.95 6.95 22.03
N SER A 52 3.76 5.80 22.67
CA SER A 52 4.39 4.55 22.25
C SER A 52 4.01 4.18 20.82
N PHE A 53 2.73 4.33 20.45
CA PHE A 53 2.31 4.14 19.05
C PHE A 53 2.89 5.20 18.11
N ARG A 54 2.94 6.47 18.54
CA ARG A 54 3.55 7.56 17.75
C ARG A 54 5.01 7.24 17.47
N ASP A 55 5.79 6.84 18.47
CA ASP A 55 7.20 6.54 18.29
C ASP A 55 7.40 5.31 17.40
N TYR A 56 6.59 4.27 17.60
CA TYR A 56 6.62 3.09 16.75
C TYR A 56 6.35 3.40 15.27
N TYR A 57 5.26 4.13 14.97
CA TYR A 57 4.90 4.48 13.60
C TYR A 57 5.79 5.58 13.02
N SER A 58 6.23 6.53 13.83
CA SER A 58 7.23 7.52 13.42
C SER A 58 8.50 6.81 12.98
N THR A 59 9.05 5.90 13.79
CA THR A 59 10.21 5.10 13.40
C THR A 59 9.95 4.29 12.14
N LEU A 60 8.76 3.67 11.98
CA LEU A 60 8.41 2.98 10.74
C LEU A 60 8.45 3.91 9.51
N TYR A 61 7.83 5.08 9.61
CA TYR A 61 7.78 6.06 8.53
C TYR A 61 9.10 6.84 8.32
N HIS A 62 10.06 6.66 9.22
CA HIS A 62 11.43 7.20 9.14
C HIS A 62 12.48 6.09 8.96
N SER A 63 12.09 4.81 8.88
CA SER A 63 13.00 3.65 8.87
C SER A 63 13.81 3.47 7.58
N VAL A 64 13.89 4.53 6.76
CA VAL A 64 14.66 4.58 5.53
C VAL A 64 15.97 5.29 5.84
N LYS A 65 17.07 4.63 5.43
CA LYS A 65 18.48 4.93 5.68
C LYS A 65 18.79 6.39 6.05
N GLU A 66 19.56 6.57 7.13
CA GLU A 66 20.21 7.85 7.49
C GLU A 66 21.04 8.44 6.32
N ALA A 67 21.47 7.60 5.37
CA ALA A 67 22.19 7.98 4.16
C ALA A 67 21.34 8.68 3.06
N GLY A 68 20.04 8.87 3.27
CA GLY A 68 19.15 9.48 2.27
C GLY A 68 18.74 8.53 1.12
N PRO A 69 17.92 9.00 0.17
CA PRO A 69 17.54 8.20 -0.99
C PRO A 69 18.76 7.90 -1.88
N PRO A 70 18.77 6.78 -2.61
CA PRO A 70 19.81 6.52 -3.59
C PRO A 70 19.89 7.65 -4.64
N PRO A 71 21.09 7.95 -5.16
CA PRO A 71 21.24 8.89 -6.28
C PRO A 71 20.33 8.56 -7.46
N GLU A 72 19.79 9.59 -8.12
CA GLU A 72 18.81 9.44 -9.21
C GLU A 72 19.33 8.58 -10.37
N HIS A 73 20.60 8.70 -10.74
CA HIS A 73 21.21 7.90 -11.81
C HIS A 73 21.14 6.38 -11.55
N LEU A 74 21.27 5.93 -10.29
CA LEU A 74 21.14 4.50 -9.96
C LEU A 74 19.69 4.02 -10.11
N LEU A 75 18.72 4.90 -9.81
CA LEU A 75 17.31 4.59 -10.01
C LEU A 75 17.02 4.45 -11.50
N GLU A 76 17.49 5.40 -12.31
CA GLU A 76 17.32 5.41 -13.76
C GLU A 76 17.97 4.20 -14.42
N GLU A 77 19.20 3.84 -14.05
CA GLU A 77 19.90 2.65 -14.54
C GLU A 77 19.12 1.37 -14.23
N TYR A 78 18.64 1.22 -12.99
CA TYR A 78 17.84 0.07 -12.59
C TYR A 78 16.54 -0.02 -13.41
N LEU A 79 15.85 1.11 -13.60
CA LEU A 79 14.55 1.19 -14.28
C LEU A 79 14.66 1.07 -15.81
N ALA A 80 15.76 1.51 -16.42
CA ALA A 80 15.96 1.49 -17.88
C ALA A 80 15.74 0.10 -18.49
N SER A 81 16.19 -0.94 -17.77
CA SER A 81 16.06 -2.34 -18.18
C SER A 81 14.91 -3.09 -17.50
N ARG A 82 14.10 -2.44 -16.65
CA ARG A 82 13.03 -3.09 -15.86
C ARG A 82 11.65 -2.44 -16.00
N VAL A 83 11.54 -1.42 -16.87
CA VAL A 83 10.27 -0.80 -17.25
C VAL A 83 10.07 -0.87 -18.77
N PRO A 84 9.70 -2.04 -19.31
CA PRO A 84 9.49 -2.21 -20.75
C PRO A 84 8.15 -1.70 -21.25
N ARG A 85 7.14 -1.65 -20.38
CA ARG A 85 5.80 -1.18 -20.73
C ARG A 85 5.71 0.30 -20.37
N ARG A 86 5.64 1.13 -21.40
CA ARG A 86 5.54 2.59 -21.28
C ARG A 86 4.30 3.06 -22.02
N LEU A 87 3.70 4.14 -21.53
CA LEU A 87 2.60 4.75 -22.24
C LEU A 87 3.09 5.39 -23.53
N THR A 88 2.30 5.20 -24.59
CA THR A 88 2.35 6.05 -25.78
C THR A 88 1.83 7.45 -25.43
N PRO A 89 2.22 8.50 -26.18
CA PRO A 89 1.70 9.85 -25.99
C PRO A 89 0.16 9.90 -25.96
N GLU A 90 -0.50 9.12 -26.81
CA GLU A 90 -1.97 9.06 -26.92
C GLU A 90 -2.61 8.43 -25.68
N GLN A 91 -1.99 7.39 -25.11
CA GLN A 91 -2.45 6.76 -23.87
C GLN A 91 -2.19 7.64 -22.64
N GLY A 92 -1.09 8.39 -22.65
CA GLY A 92 -0.69 9.27 -21.55
C GLY A 92 -1.46 10.59 -21.51
N ALA A 93 -1.78 11.18 -22.67
CA ALA A 93 -2.36 12.52 -22.76
C ALA A 93 -3.58 12.77 -21.84
N PRO A 94 -4.57 11.85 -21.73
CA PRO A 94 -5.72 12.06 -20.84
C PRO A 94 -5.35 12.21 -19.36
N LEU A 95 -4.23 11.63 -18.91
CA LEU A 95 -3.78 11.75 -17.52
C LEU A 95 -3.36 13.18 -17.20
N GLY A 96 -2.74 13.89 -18.15
CA GLY A 96 -2.22 15.24 -17.97
C GLY A 96 -3.23 16.38 -18.16
N LEU A 97 -4.44 16.10 -18.65
CA LEU A 97 -5.48 17.12 -18.87
C LEU A 97 -5.94 17.74 -17.54
N PRO A 98 -6.31 19.03 -17.46
CA PRO A 98 -6.85 19.62 -16.24
C PRO A 98 -8.02 18.82 -15.65
N ILE A 99 -8.15 18.77 -14.33
CA ILE A 99 -9.28 18.15 -13.64
C ILE A 99 -10.54 18.98 -13.90
N THR A 100 -11.64 18.31 -14.24
CA THR A 100 -12.92 18.95 -14.57
C THR A 100 -13.91 18.90 -13.40
N ALA A 101 -14.92 19.77 -13.45
CA ALA A 101 -15.97 19.79 -12.44
C ALA A 101 -16.82 18.51 -12.48
N GLU A 102 -17.05 17.97 -13.67
CA GLU A 102 -17.80 16.75 -13.94
C GLU A 102 -17.08 15.53 -13.34
N GLU A 103 -15.75 15.47 -13.51
CA GLU A 103 -14.92 14.41 -12.96
C GLU A 103 -14.95 14.40 -11.42
N LEU A 104 -14.84 15.57 -10.79
CA LEU A 104 -14.98 15.70 -9.33
C LEU A 104 -16.41 15.37 -8.85
N ALA A 105 -17.44 15.86 -9.55
CA ALA A 105 -18.83 15.58 -9.22
C ALA A 105 -19.11 14.07 -9.21
N GLN A 106 -18.63 13.37 -10.24
CA GLN A 106 -18.77 11.92 -10.35
C GLN A 106 -17.99 11.21 -9.23
N THR A 107 -16.76 11.66 -8.95
CA THR A 107 -15.96 11.11 -7.85
C THR A 107 -16.66 11.27 -6.50
N ILE A 108 -17.21 12.45 -6.21
CA ILE A 108 -17.96 12.74 -4.98
C ILE A 108 -19.19 11.85 -4.86
N LYS A 109 -19.92 11.63 -5.96
CA LYS A 109 -21.12 10.77 -5.99
C LYS A 109 -20.81 9.34 -5.53
N THR A 110 -19.66 8.79 -5.95
CA THR A 110 -19.26 7.41 -5.60
C THR A 110 -18.79 7.22 -4.16
N GLN A 111 -18.48 8.30 -3.43
CA GLN A 111 -18.01 8.21 -2.05
C GLN A 111 -19.06 7.56 -1.14
N LYS A 112 -18.62 6.67 -0.23
CA LYS A 112 -19.54 6.00 0.70
C LYS A 112 -19.99 6.96 1.81
N ASN A 113 -21.29 7.00 2.06
CA ASN A 113 -21.85 7.73 3.20
C ASN A 113 -21.47 7.02 4.52
N GLY A 114 -21.44 7.76 5.62
CA GLY A 114 -21.19 7.18 6.95
C GLY A 114 -19.74 6.73 7.19
N LYS A 115 -18.77 7.15 6.37
CA LYS A 115 -17.33 6.98 6.67
C LYS A 115 -16.78 8.11 7.53
N VAL A 116 -15.86 7.77 8.44
CA VAL A 116 -15.24 8.71 9.38
C VAL A 116 -14.42 9.75 8.60
N PRO A 117 -14.63 11.06 8.85
CA PRO A 117 -13.84 12.12 8.21
C PRO A 117 -12.39 12.14 8.71
N GLY A 118 -11.57 12.95 8.06
CA GLY A 118 -10.23 13.27 8.54
C GLY A 118 -10.23 14.24 9.73
N PRO A 119 -9.05 14.79 10.07
CA PRO A 119 -8.90 15.81 11.11
C PRO A 119 -9.83 17.02 11.00
N ASP A 120 -10.22 17.42 9.80
CA ASP A 120 -11.09 18.58 9.53
C ASP A 120 -12.56 18.38 9.95
N GLY A 121 -12.97 17.13 10.16
CA GLY A 121 -14.34 16.77 10.51
C GLY A 121 -15.35 16.77 9.37
N PHE A 122 -14.98 17.13 8.13
CA PHE A 122 -15.92 17.20 7.00
C PHE A 122 -16.10 15.82 6.33
N PRO A 123 -17.28 15.17 6.44
CA PRO A 123 -17.51 13.86 5.85
C PRO A 123 -17.85 13.97 4.35
N ALA A 124 -17.77 12.85 3.63
CA ALA A 124 -18.19 12.80 2.22
C ALA A 124 -19.61 13.34 1.96
N LEU A 125 -20.52 13.22 2.93
CA LEU A 125 -21.90 13.75 2.84
C LEU A 125 -21.91 15.29 2.69
N TYR A 126 -20.97 15.99 3.31
CA TYR A 126 -20.82 17.45 3.18
C TYR A 126 -20.55 17.82 1.72
N TYR A 127 -19.58 17.18 1.09
CA TYR A 127 -19.22 17.40 -0.31
C TYR A 127 -20.36 17.03 -1.27
N LYS A 128 -21.14 15.99 -0.96
CA LYS A 128 -22.34 15.65 -1.74
C LYS A 128 -23.43 16.71 -1.64
N LYS A 129 -23.68 17.25 -0.44
CA LYS A 129 -24.74 18.24 -0.20
C LYS A 129 -24.38 19.62 -0.76
N PHE A 130 -23.13 20.04 -0.62
CA PHE A 130 -22.66 21.38 -0.99
C PHE A 130 -21.81 21.41 -2.26
N GLY A 131 -21.81 20.32 -3.05
CA GLY A 131 -20.96 20.15 -4.23
C GLY A 131 -21.07 21.29 -5.24
N LYS A 132 -22.26 21.88 -5.44
CA LYS A 132 -22.46 23.03 -6.35
C LYS A 132 -21.54 24.22 -6.04
N VAL A 133 -21.27 24.46 -4.75
CA VAL A 133 -20.41 25.57 -4.30
C VAL A 133 -18.96 25.13 -4.18
N LEU A 134 -18.72 23.90 -3.70
CA LEU A 134 -17.38 23.40 -3.39
C LEU A 134 -16.59 22.97 -4.63
N ILE A 135 -17.23 22.28 -5.58
CA ILE A 135 -16.54 21.70 -6.75
C ILE A 135 -15.77 22.75 -7.56
N PRO A 136 -16.34 23.93 -7.90
CA PRO A 136 -15.59 24.94 -8.65
C PRO A 136 -14.33 25.42 -7.92
N GLN A 137 -14.38 25.52 -6.59
CA GLN A 137 -13.21 25.90 -5.76
C GLN A 137 -12.17 24.77 -5.77
N MET A 138 -12.60 23.53 -5.58
CA MET A 138 -11.72 22.35 -5.58
C MET A 138 -11.01 22.18 -6.92
N VAL A 139 -11.72 22.34 -8.05
CA VAL A 139 -11.12 22.31 -9.40
C VAL A 139 -10.00 23.35 -9.52
N ARG A 140 -10.27 24.60 -9.12
CA ARG A 140 -9.24 25.66 -9.15
C ARG A 140 -8.05 25.31 -8.28
N THR A 141 -8.27 24.87 -7.04
CA THR A 141 -7.20 24.50 -6.12
C THR A 141 -6.35 23.35 -6.66
N PHE A 142 -6.97 22.28 -7.16
CA PHE A 142 -6.22 21.11 -7.64
C PHE A 142 -5.49 21.39 -8.95
N ASN A 143 -6.07 22.16 -9.88
CA ASN A 143 -5.37 22.53 -11.11
C ASN A 143 -4.28 23.57 -10.87
N ALA A 144 -4.42 24.45 -9.87
CA ALA A 144 -3.35 25.37 -9.48
C ALA A 144 -2.08 24.65 -9.00
N LEU A 145 -2.18 23.37 -8.59
CA LEU A 145 -1.03 22.55 -8.23
C LEU A 145 -0.10 22.23 -9.41
N LEU A 146 -0.57 22.42 -10.65
CA LEU A 146 0.30 22.27 -11.82
C LEU A 146 1.34 23.39 -11.92
N SER A 147 1.01 24.55 -11.36
CA SER A 147 1.88 25.73 -11.26
C SER A 147 2.54 25.86 -9.88
N HIS A 148 2.04 25.17 -8.86
CA HIS A 148 2.55 25.22 -7.49
C HIS A 148 2.67 23.80 -6.92
N ASP A 149 3.86 23.36 -6.51
CA ASP A 149 4.07 21.95 -6.15
C ASP A 149 3.57 21.57 -4.73
N LYS A 150 2.91 22.46 -4.00
CA LYS A 150 2.56 22.25 -2.58
C LYS A 150 1.09 22.54 -2.26
N LEU A 151 0.48 21.61 -1.54
CA LEU A 151 -0.77 21.82 -0.82
C LEU A 151 -0.50 22.50 0.53
N HIS A 152 -1.53 23.14 1.09
CA HIS A 152 -1.44 23.67 2.45
C HIS A 152 -1.16 22.52 3.45
N PRO A 153 -0.24 22.67 4.43
CA PRO A 153 0.12 21.58 5.35
C PRO A 153 -1.06 20.94 6.08
N HIS A 154 -2.09 21.73 6.43
CA HIS A 154 -3.32 21.22 7.04
C HIS A 154 -4.14 20.30 6.13
N SER A 155 -4.08 20.48 4.80
CA SER A 155 -4.75 19.60 3.85
C SER A 155 -4.12 18.21 3.81
N LEU A 156 -2.84 18.11 4.17
CA LEU A 156 -2.06 16.87 4.21
C LEU A 156 -2.01 16.22 5.59
N SER A 157 -2.72 16.77 6.57
CA SER A 157 -2.84 16.19 7.91
C SER A 157 -3.68 14.92 7.91
N ALA A 158 -3.17 13.86 8.53
CA ALA A 158 -3.86 12.60 8.73
C ALA A 158 -4.07 12.30 10.22
N MET A 159 -5.14 11.57 10.54
CA MET A 159 -5.32 10.97 11.85
C MET A 159 -5.16 9.45 11.74
N ILE A 160 -4.11 8.90 12.34
CA ILE A 160 -3.88 7.47 12.37
C ILE A 160 -4.69 6.86 13.51
N VAL A 161 -5.57 5.92 13.20
CA VAL A 161 -6.25 5.08 14.19
C VAL A 161 -5.71 3.67 14.11
N VAL A 162 -5.56 3.01 15.25
CA VAL A 162 -4.97 1.67 15.32
C VAL A 162 -6.06 0.61 15.41
N LEU A 163 -5.93 -0.46 14.63
CA LEU A 163 -6.83 -1.61 14.68
C LEU A 163 -6.04 -2.87 15.07
N PRO A 164 -6.49 -3.66 16.06
CA PRO A 164 -5.77 -4.88 16.45
C PRO A 164 -5.75 -5.90 15.31
N LYS A 165 -4.64 -6.62 15.17
CA LYS A 165 -4.53 -7.82 14.33
C LYS A 165 -5.02 -9.02 15.14
N GLU A 166 -5.81 -9.87 14.50
CA GLU A 166 -6.29 -11.11 15.11
C GLU A 166 -5.12 -12.04 15.45
N GLY A 167 -5.16 -12.69 16.62
CA GLY A 167 -4.16 -13.67 17.05
C GLY A 167 -2.77 -13.12 17.36
N LYS A 168 -2.60 -11.80 17.51
CA LYS A 168 -1.31 -11.18 17.88
C LYS A 168 -1.35 -10.61 19.29
N ASP A 169 -0.18 -10.50 19.92
CA ASP A 169 -0.04 -9.96 21.28
C ASP A 169 -0.54 -8.51 21.34
N PRO A 170 -1.64 -8.20 22.04
CA PRO A 170 -2.22 -6.86 22.10
C PRO A 170 -1.32 -5.85 22.85
N GLN A 171 -0.27 -6.30 23.54
CA GLN A 171 0.68 -5.44 24.24
C GLN A 171 1.77 -4.88 23.33
N LEU A 172 1.87 -5.32 22.07
CA LEU A 172 2.88 -4.84 21.12
C LEU A 172 2.27 -3.87 20.10
N CYS A 173 2.91 -2.72 19.89
CA CYS A 173 2.48 -1.76 18.85
C CYS A 173 2.44 -2.38 17.44
N SER A 174 3.33 -3.35 17.17
CA SER A 174 3.43 -4.09 15.90
C SER A 174 2.22 -4.99 15.61
N SER A 175 1.44 -5.32 16.64
CA SER A 175 0.21 -6.11 16.55
C SER A 175 -0.99 -5.29 16.08
N PHE A 176 -0.81 -4.02 15.75
CA PHE A 176 -1.88 -3.17 15.24
C PHE A 176 -1.63 -2.75 13.78
N ARG A 177 -2.72 -2.44 13.07
CA ARG A 177 -2.71 -1.87 11.71
C ARG A 177 -3.01 -0.37 11.80
N PRO A 178 -2.17 0.51 11.20
CA PRO A 178 -2.43 1.95 11.18
C PRO A 178 -3.39 2.33 10.04
N ILE A 179 -4.62 2.75 10.37
CA ILE A 179 -5.55 3.29 9.37
C ILE A 179 -5.42 4.81 9.34
N SER A 180 -5.03 5.35 8.19
CA SER A 180 -4.93 6.80 7.99
C SER A 180 -6.28 7.41 7.60
N LEU A 181 -6.88 8.17 8.52
CA LEU A 181 -8.06 8.98 8.24
C LEU A 181 -7.63 10.31 7.62
N LEU A 182 -7.70 10.38 6.29
CA LEU A 182 -7.46 11.61 5.52
C LEU A 182 -8.71 12.48 5.44
N ASN A 183 -8.51 13.79 5.30
CA ASN A 183 -9.57 14.74 4.98
C ASN A 183 -10.28 14.33 3.69
N SER A 184 -11.59 14.59 3.64
CA SER A 184 -12.43 14.05 2.56
C SER A 184 -12.14 14.70 1.20
N ASP A 185 -11.76 15.98 1.18
CA ASP A 185 -11.28 16.69 -0.02
C ASP A 185 -10.04 16.01 -0.61
N LEU A 186 -9.04 15.68 0.22
CA LEU A 186 -7.83 14.99 -0.19
C LEU A 186 -8.14 13.58 -0.71
N LYS A 187 -9.10 12.87 -0.08
CA LYS A 187 -9.59 11.58 -0.57
C LYS A 187 -10.30 11.70 -1.93
N ILE A 188 -11.09 12.75 -2.13
CA ILE A 188 -11.75 13.03 -3.41
C ILE A 188 -10.70 13.29 -4.49
N PHE A 189 -9.68 14.10 -4.17
CA PHE A 189 -8.58 14.37 -5.08
C PHE A 189 -7.82 13.08 -5.45
N ALA A 190 -7.37 12.32 -4.45
CA ALA A 190 -6.70 11.04 -4.68
C ALA A 190 -7.58 10.03 -5.42
N ALA A 191 -8.89 9.99 -5.16
CA ALA A 191 -9.83 9.12 -5.87
C ALA A 191 -9.97 9.51 -7.35
N THR A 192 -9.93 10.80 -7.64
CA THR A 192 -9.97 11.35 -9.01
C THR A 192 -8.75 10.89 -9.79
N LEU A 193 -7.55 11.10 -9.23
CA LEU A 193 -6.28 10.63 -9.82
C LEU A 193 -6.26 9.09 -9.97
N ALA A 194 -6.76 8.36 -8.97
CA ALA A 194 -6.87 6.91 -9.04
C ALA A 194 -7.79 6.46 -10.18
N GLY A 195 -8.88 7.18 -10.44
CA GLY A 195 -9.77 6.95 -11.58
C GLY A 195 -9.02 7.02 -12.91
N ARG A 196 -8.18 8.06 -13.09
CA ARG A 196 -7.38 8.23 -14.29
C ARG A 196 -6.33 7.14 -14.49
N LEU A 197 -5.55 6.82 -13.45
CA LEU A 197 -4.53 5.77 -13.55
C LEU A 197 -5.15 4.40 -13.84
N LYS A 198 -6.32 4.09 -13.31
CA LYS A 198 -7.00 2.81 -13.57
C LYS A 198 -7.25 2.56 -15.06
N MET A 199 -7.44 3.61 -15.87
CA MET A 199 -7.65 3.46 -17.31
C MET A 199 -6.43 2.89 -18.03
N VAL A 200 -5.22 3.25 -17.57
CA VAL A 200 -3.96 2.83 -18.20
C VAL A 200 -3.25 1.70 -17.46
N LEU A 201 -3.60 1.47 -16.19
CA LEU A 201 -2.94 0.49 -15.33
C LEU A 201 -2.79 -0.90 -15.97
N PRO A 202 -3.81 -1.51 -16.61
CA PRO A 202 -3.67 -2.82 -17.23
C PRO A 202 -2.65 -2.89 -18.37
N THR A 203 -2.29 -1.75 -18.97
CA THR A 203 -1.27 -1.66 -20.03
C THR A 203 0.14 -1.69 -19.46
N LEU A 204 0.32 -1.11 -18.27
CA LEU A 204 1.61 -0.94 -17.59
C LEU A 204 2.04 -2.20 -16.83
N VAL A 205 1.11 -2.93 -16.23
CA VAL A 205 1.43 -4.13 -15.41
C VAL A 205 1.08 -5.44 -16.12
N ARG A 206 1.94 -6.46 -15.98
CA ARG A 206 1.65 -7.79 -16.56
C ARG A 206 0.56 -8.55 -15.79
N LYS A 207 0.05 -9.62 -16.42
CA LYS A 207 -1.12 -10.40 -15.96
C LYS A 207 -0.87 -11.26 -14.71
N ASP A 208 0.38 -11.42 -14.30
CA ASP A 208 0.75 -12.11 -13.05
C ASP A 208 0.54 -11.23 -11.81
N GLN A 209 0.40 -9.92 -11.98
CA GLN A 209 -0.01 -8.99 -10.93
C GLN A 209 -1.53 -8.79 -10.93
N VAL A 210 -2.22 -9.38 -9.98
CA VAL A 210 -3.69 -9.36 -9.92
C VAL A 210 -4.24 -8.37 -8.88
N GLY A 211 -3.43 -8.01 -7.88
CA GLY A 211 -3.85 -7.12 -6.78
C GLY A 211 -4.20 -5.70 -7.25
N PHE A 212 -5.41 -5.25 -6.92
CA PHE A 212 -5.91 -3.89 -7.16
C PHE A 212 -5.96 -3.43 -8.63
N ILE A 213 -5.81 -4.35 -9.59
CA ILE A 213 -5.88 -4.03 -11.01
C ILE A 213 -7.33 -4.17 -11.49
N PRO A 214 -7.90 -3.18 -12.21
CA PRO A 214 -9.22 -3.30 -12.81
C PRO A 214 -9.35 -4.59 -13.62
N THR A 215 -10.53 -5.21 -13.55
CA THR A 215 -10.89 -6.45 -14.25
C THR A 215 -10.05 -7.68 -13.91
N ARG A 216 -9.24 -7.64 -12.84
CA ARG A 216 -8.51 -8.80 -12.31
C ARG A 216 -9.03 -9.13 -10.93
N GLU A 217 -9.07 -10.42 -10.61
CA GLU A 217 -9.57 -10.90 -9.32
C GLU A 217 -8.52 -11.79 -8.63
N ALA A 218 -8.58 -11.86 -7.30
CA ALA A 218 -7.69 -12.73 -6.52
C ALA A 218 -7.74 -14.20 -7.00
N ARG A 219 -8.94 -14.65 -7.41
CA ARG A 219 -9.15 -16.00 -7.95
C ARG A 219 -8.31 -16.29 -9.19
N ASP A 220 -7.94 -15.29 -10.00
CA ASP A 220 -7.13 -15.49 -11.19
C ASP A 220 -5.73 -16.00 -10.83
N GLY A 221 -5.16 -15.48 -9.74
CA GLY A 221 -3.90 -15.95 -9.17
C GLY A 221 -4.03 -17.38 -8.61
N THR A 222 -5.10 -17.65 -7.86
CA THR A 222 -5.35 -18.99 -7.30
C THR A 222 -5.53 -20.04 -8.40
N ILE A 223 -6.36 -19.76 -9.41
CA ILE A 223 -6.59 -20.67 -10.54
C ILE A 223 -5.30 -20.94 -11.30
N ARG A 224 -4.43 -19.93 -11.47
CA ARG A 224 -3.11 -20.13 -12.07
C ARG A 224 -2.30 -21.15 -11.28
N THR A 225 -2.17 -20.99 -9.96
CA THR A 225 -1.43 -21.93 -9.12
C THR A 225 -2.03 -23.34 -9.15
N LEU A 226 -3.37 -23.46 -9.08
CA LEU A 226 -4.08 -24.74 -9.15
C LEU A 226 -3.90 -25.46 -10.49
N ASN A 227 -3.64 -24.73 -11.58
CA ASN A 227 -3.32 -25.35 -12.87
C ASN A 227 -1.85 -25.80 -12.97
N VAL A 228 -0.94 -25.14 -12.25
CA VAL A 228 0.49 -25.51 -12.21
C VAL A 228 0.69 -26.80 -11.42
N ILE A 229 0.06 -26.95 -10.26
CA ILE A 229 0.28 -28.09 -9.34
C ILE A 229 0.15 -29.46 -10.04
N PRO A 230 -0.96 -29.80 -10.74
CA PRO A 230 -1.07 -31.10 -11.41
C PRO A 230 -0.12 -31.26 -12.60
N SER A 231 0.32 -30.16 -13.21
CA SER A 231 1.32 -30.22 -14.28
C SER A 231 2.70 -30.58 -13.72
N ALA A 232 3.06 -29.99 -12.57
CA ALA A 232 4.30 -30.26 -11.89
C ALA A 232 4.34 -31.69 -11.35
N GLN A 233 3.27 -32.16 -10.72
CA GLN A 233 3.15 -33.52 -10.19
C GLN A 233 3.25 -34.63 -11.25
N ARG A 234 3.04 -34.31 -12.54
CA ARG A 234 3.21 -35.25 -13.66
C ARG A 234 4.60 -35.18 -14.29
N SER A 235 5.45 -34.27 -13.83
CA SER A 235 6.82 -34.12 -14.27
C SER A 235 7.78 -34.61 -13.19
N ASP A 236 8.99 -34.99 -13.59
CA ASP A 236 10.08 -35.30 -12.67
C ASP A 236 10.90 -34.04 -12.28
N ILE A 237 10.38 -32.84 -12.58
CA ILE A 237 11.07 -31.58 -12.30
C ILE A 237 10.73 -31.13 -10.87
N PRO A 238 11.73 -30.92 -10.00
CA PRO A 238 11.53 -30.38 -8.67
C PRO A 238 10.91 -28.98 -8.71
N LEU A 239 9.78 -28.81 -8.03
CA LEU A 239 9.09 -27.53 -7.90
C LEU A 239 8.75 -27.26 -6.43
N LEU A 240 9.09 -26.05 -5.98
CA LEU A 240 8.61 -25.47 -4.73
C LEU A 240 7.73 -24.25 -5.03
N LEU A 241 6.79 -23.97 -4.15
CA LEU A 241 6.11 -22.68 -4.09
C LEU A 241 6.64 -21.88 -2.91
N LEU A 242 7.25 -20.73 -3.18
CA LEU A 242 7.68 -19.80 -2.13
C LEU A 242 6.67 -18.66 -2.03
N SER A 243 5.95 -18.61 -0.91
CA SER A 243 5.06 -17.51 -0.53
C SER A 243 5.83 -16.52 0.33
N THR A 244 6.05 -15.30 -0.16
CA THR A 244 6.85 -14.29 0.55
C THR A 244 5.98 -13.30 1.31
N ASP A 245 6.38 -12.97 2.53
CA ASP A 245 5.85 -11.83 3.30
C ASP A 245 6.82 -10.65 3.18
N ALA A 246 6.33 -9.50 2.73
CA ALA A 246 7.11 -8.26 2.72
C ALA A 246 6.87 -7.47 4.01
N GLU A 247 7.95 -7.05 4.67
CA GLU A 247 7.86 -6.30 5.93
C GLU A 247 7.17 -4.95 5.71
N LYS A 248 5.88 -4.85 6.06
CA LYS A 248 5.12 -3.60 6.03
C LYS A 248 5.25 -2.87 4.70
N ALA A 249 5.08 -3.58 3.59
CA ALA A 249 5.44 -3.13 2.24
C ALA A 249 4.86 -1.75 1.89
N PHE A 250 3.59 -1.50 2.22
CA PHE A 250 2.93 -0.23 1.97
C PHE A 250 3.59 0.94 2.72
N ASP A 251 4.04 0.73 3.96
CA ASP A 251 4.64 1.78 4.80
C ASP A 251 6.10 2.09 4.40
N ARG A 252 6.77 1.21 3.65
CA ARG A 252 8.19 1.37 3.30
C ARG A 252 8.45 2.04 1.95
N VAL A 253 7.46 2.12 1.07
CA VAL A 253 7.61 2.62 -0.31
C VAL A 253 8.44 3.90 -0.39
N SER A 254 9.55 3.87 -1.13
CA SER A 254 10.38 5.04 -1.41
C SER A 254 9.69 5.99 -2.40
N TRP A 255 9.39 7.23 -2.00
CA TRP A 255 8.79 8.22 -2.92
C TRP A 255 9.69 8.60 -4.09
N PRO A 256 11.01 8.83 -3.91
CA PRO A 256 11.91 9.09 -5.04
C PRO A 256 11.90 7.95 -6.07
N PHE A 257 11.90 6.70 -5.61
CA PHE A 257 11.81 5.52 -6.48
C PHE A 257 10.45 5.44 -7.19
N MET A 258 9.34 5.70 -6.46
CA MET A 258 8.00 5.75 -7.03
C MET A 258 7.90 6.81 -8.14
N TYR A 259 8.39 8.04 -7.92
CA TYR A 259 8.38 9.10 -8.94
C TYR A 259 9.24 8.72 -10.15
N SER A 260 10.43 8.16 -9.92
CA SER A 260 11.32 7.71 -11.00
C SER A 260 10.66 6.59 -11.82
N THR A 261 9.96 5.66 -11.16
CA THR A 261 9.21 4.58 -11.83
C THR A 261 8.08 5.14 -12.70
N LEU A 262 7.30 6.09 -12.19
CA LEU A 262 6.23 6.73 -12.96
C LEU A 262 6.79 7.48 -14.19
N ARG A 263 7.93 8.18 -14.04
CA ARG A 263 8.63 8.82 -15.17
C ARG A 263 9.08 7.79 -16.20
N ALA A 264 9.70 6.69 -15.76
CA ALA A 264 10.15 5.61 -16.64
C ALA A 264 8.99 4.91 -17.40
N MET A 265 7.78 4.94 -16.85
CA MET A 265 6.55 4.45 -17.49
C MET A 265 5.91 5.46 -18.46
N ASN A 266 6.52 6.63 -18.67
CA ASN A 266 5.97 7.76 -19.45
C ASN A 266 4.64 8.30 -18.90
N ILE A 267 4.45 8.29 -17.58
CA ILE A 267 3.34 9.03 -16.97
C ILE A 267 3.59 10.53 -17.15
N PRO A 268 2.59 11.33 -17.60
CA PRO A 268 2.80 12.77 -17.83
C PRO A 268 3.29 13.51 -16.61
N ALA A 269 4.15 14.51 -16.82
CA ALA A 269 4.76 15.30 -15.75
C ALA A 269 3.71 16.02 -14.90
N GLU A 270 2.63 16.51 -15.51
CA GLU A 270 1.47 17.13 -14.86
C GLU A 270 0.84 16.19 -13.84
N PHE A 271 0.68 14.92 -14.21
CA PHE A 271 0.11 13.92 -13.33
C PHE A 271 1.06 13.58 -12.17
N ILE A 272 2.36 13.50 -12.45
CA ILE A 272 3.38 13.30 -11.42
C ILE A 272 3.40 14.48 -10.44
N LYS A 273 3.24 15.73 -10.90
CA LYS A 273 3.12 16.91 -10.01
C LYS A 273 1.97 16.78 -9.03
N TRP A 274 0.79 16.34 -9.47
CA TRP A 274 -0.33 16.09 -8.56
C TRP A 274 -0.04 15.00 -7.52
N ILE A 275 0.65 13.93 -7.92
CA ILE A 275 1.10 12.92 -6.97
C ILE A 275 2.12 13.54 -6.00
N THR A 276 3.13 14.26 -6.47
CA THR A 276 4.13 14.91 -5.62
C THR A 276 3.47 15.84 -4.60
N ALA A 277 2.49 16.65 -5.02
CA ALA A 277 1.74 17.53 -4.13
C ALA A 277 0.97 16.74 -3.05
N LEU A 278 0.43 15.56 -3.38
CA LEU A 278 -0.19 14.67 -2.39
C LEU A 278 0.81 14.18 -1.35
N TYR A 279 2.10 14.05 -1.65
CA TYR A 279 3.13 13.51 -0.75
C TYR A 279 4.13 14.58 -0.27
N SER A 280 3.84 15.87 -0.49
CA SER A 280 4.69 16.98 -0.05
C SER A 280 4.58 17.24 1.46
N GLU A 281 5.47 16.65 2.26
CA GLU A 281 5.54 16.85 3.72
C GLU A 281 4.25 16.52 4.51
N PRO A 282 3.60 15.37 4.27
CA PRO A 282 2.45 14.98 5.05
C PRO A 282 2.78 14.78 6.52
N ASN A 283 1.81 15.11 7.35
CA ASN A 283 1.92 15.00 8.79
C ASN A 283 0.78 14.15 9.35
N ALA A 284 1.04 13.44 10.43
CA ALA A 284 0.05 12.61 11.08
C ALA A 284 0.14 12.68 12.59
N LYS A 285 -0.99 12.43 13.25
CA LYS A 285 -1.07 12.18 14.69
C LYS A 285 -1.77 10.85 14.93
N VAL A 286 -1.32 10.11 15.93
CA VAL A 286 -1.98 8.87 16.34
C VAL A 286 -3.11 9.20 17.29
N ARG A 287 -4.26 8.53 17.12
CA ARG A 287 -5.38 8.56 18.05
C ARG A 287 -5.63 7.17 18.61
N VAL A 288 -5.46 7.02 19.92
CA VAL A 288 -5.72 5.77 20.66
C VAL A 288 -6.58 6.10 21.88
N ASN A 289 -7.63 5.32 22.13
CA ASN A 289 -8.54 5.52 23.27
C ASN A 289 -9.11 6.95 23.41
N GLY A 290 -9.17 7.72 22.32
CA GLY A 290 -9.63 9.12 22.34
C GLY A 290 -8.55 10.15 22.63
N VAL A 291 -7.34 9.72 23.01
CA VAL A 291 -6.16 10.57 23.22
C VAL A 291 -5.40 10.73 21.90
N PHE A 292 -4.87 11.93 21.69
CA PHE A 292 -4.04 12.26 20.53
C PHE A 292 -2.57 12.32 20.92
N SER A 293 -1.70 11.74 20.10
CA SER A 293 -0.26 11.99 20.18
C SER A 293 0.09 13.38 19.63
N GLU A 294 1.35 13.75 19.80
CA GLU A 294 1.96 14.81 19.01
C GLU A 294 1.98 14.45 17.52
N THR A 295 2.08 15.49 16.70
CA THR A 295 2.19 15.38 15.25
C THR A 295 3.61 14.96 14.87
N PHE A 296 3.73 14.08 13.88
CA PHE A 296 5.01 13.71 13.27
C PHE A 296 4.88 13.71 11.75
N GLN A 297 6.01 13.88 11.05
CA GLN A 297 6.06 13.86 9.59
C GLN A 297 6.10 12.42 9.07
N ILE A 298 5.40 12.15 7.98
CA ILE A 298 5.55 10.91 7.21
C ILE A 298 6.55 11.19 6.09
N ARG A 299 7.55 10.33 5.91
CA ARG A 299 8.61 10.53 4.89
C ARG A 299 8.66 9.46 3.81
N ASN A 300 7.95 8.37 4.00
CA ASN A 300 7.88 7.25 3.07
C ASN A 300 6.50 6.58 3.15
N GLY A 301 6.32 5.56 2.31
CA GLY A 301 5.15 4.72 2.31
C GLY A 301 3.96 5.35 1.60
N THR A 302 2.93 4.55 1.42
CA THR A 302 1.66 4.96 0.85
C THR A 302 0.58 4.85 1.93
N ARG A 303 -0.36 5.78 1.91
CA ARG A 303 -1.33 5.93 3.00
C ARG A 303 -2.35 4.80 2.98
N GLN A 304 -2.43 4.03 4.06
CA GLN A 304 -3.48 3.02 4.19
C GLN A 304 -4.86 3.68 4.29
N GLY A 305 -5.75 3.34 3.35
CA GLY A 305 -7.08 3.95 3.22
C GLY A 305 -7.18 5.08 2.19
N CYS A 306 -6.08 5.45 1.53
CA CYS A 306 -6.11 6.30 0.35
C CYS A 306 -6.44 5.46 -0.90
N PRO A 307 -7.37 5.89 -1.77
CA PRO A 307 -7.77 5.15 -2.97
C PRO A 307 -6.67 5.05 -4.05
N LEU A 308 -5.69 5.96 -4.03
CA LEU A 308 -4.57 6.01 -4.97
C LEU A 308 -3.42 5.07 -4.55
N SER A 309 -3.20 4.88 -3.25
CA SER A 309 -2.07 4.12 -2.70
C SER A 309 -1.91 2.71 -3.29
N PRO A 310 -2.97 1.88 -3.44
CA PRO A 310 -2.81 0.53 -3.98
C PRO A 310 -2.33 0.51 -5.43
N ILE A 311 -2.74 1.49 -6.24
CA ILE A 311 -2.32 1.60 -7.63
C ILE A 311 -0.85 2.04 -7.71
N LEU A 312 -0.47 3.03 -6.89
CA LEU A 312 0.92 3.48 -6.84
C LEU A 312 1.84 2.36 -6.35
N PHE A 313 1.42 1.59 -5.34
CA PHE A 313 2.15 0.41 -4.89
C PHE A 313 2.32 -0.60 -6.02
N ALA A 314 1.24 -0.91 -6.75
CA ALA A 314 1.29 -1.85 -7.86
C ALA A 314 2.26 -1.42 -8.96
N LEU A 315 2.22 -0.15 -9.37
CA LEU A 315 3.15 0.41 -10.37
C LEU A 315 4.59 0.43 -9.86
N THR A 316 4.79 0.74 -8.58
CA THR A 316 6.13 0.80 -7.98
C THR A 316 6.76 -0.58 -7.88
N LEU A 317 5.96 -1.62 -7.63
CA LEU A 317 6.42 -3.02 -7.53
C LEU A 317 6.72 -3.66 -8.89
N GLU A 318 6.11 -3.21 -9.98
CA GLU A 318 6.26 -3.83 -11.30
C GLU A 318 7.71 -3.95 -11.81
N PRO A 319 8.64 -2.98 -11.59
CA PRO A 319 10.06 -3.14 -11.91
C PRO A 319 10.73 -4.33 -11.22
N PHE A 320 10.35 -4.63 -9.98
CA PHE A 320 10.83 -5.82 -9.26
C PHE A 320 10.29 -7.10 -9.90
N LEU A 321 8.99 -7.13 -10.22
CA LEU A 321 8.40 -8.29 -10.91
C LEU A 321 9.04 -8.51 -12.28
N GLU A 322 9.35 -7.44 -13.01
CA GLU A 322 10.03 -7.55 -14.30
C GLU A 322 11.50 -8.00 -14.15
N SER A 323 12.21 -7.65 -13.07
CA SER A 323 13.57 -8.18 -12.83
C SER A 323 13.54 -9.70 -12.66
N VAL A 324 12.62 -10.20 -11.82
CA VAL A 324 12.37 -11.63 -11.62
C VAL A 324 12.01 -12.30 -12.95
N ARG A 325 11.14 -11.68 -13.76
CA ARG A 325 10.74 -12.24 -15.06
C ARG A 325 11.92 -12.38 -16.03
N ARG A 326 12.84 -11.42 -16.03
CA ARG A 326 14.00 -11.37 -16.94
C ARG A 326 15.18 -12.19 -16.45
N ASN A 327 15.29 -12.43 -15.15
CA ASN A 327 16.39 -13.17 -14.58
C ASN A 327 16.34 -14.63 -15.07
N ALA A 328 17.37 -15.04 -15.83
CA ALA A 328 17.48 -16.39 -16.38
C ALA A 328 17.80 -17.43 -15.29
N ALA A 329 18.40 -17.01 -14.18
CA ALA A 329 18.65 -17.85 -13.01
C ALA A 329 17.39 -18.09 -12.17
N ILE A 330 16.27 -17.42 -12.49
CA ILE A 330 14.94 -17.72 -11.97
C ILE A 330 14.10 -18.27 -13.13
N PRO A 331 14.23 -19.55 -13.49
CA PRO A 331 13.62 -20.10 -14.71
C PRO A 331 12.08 -20.12 -14.66
N GLY A 332 11.49 -20.44 -13.51
CA GLY A 332 10.04 -20.55 -13.36
C GLY A 332 9.43 -21.76 -14.09
N TRP A 333 8.15 -22.00 -13.84
CA TRP A 333 7.44 -23.17 -14.35
C TRP A 333 6.90 -22.95 -15.76
N GLU A 334 7.34 -23.76 -16.73
CA GLU A 334 6.87 -23.65 -18.11
C GLU A 334 5.43 -24.19 -18.25
N GLY A 335 4.48 -23.27 -18.44
CA GLY A 335 3.10 -23.59 -18.77
C GLY A 335 2.89 -23.70 -20.29
N ARG A 336 1.70 -24.12 -20.72
CA ARG A 336 1.38 -24.31 -22.15
C ARG A 336 1.53 -23.06 -23.03
N ARG A 337 1.43 -21.87 -22.45
CA ARG A 337 1.47 -20.58 -23.18
C ARG A 337 2.45 -19.57 -22.60
N HIS A 338 2.83 -19.75 -21.34
CA HIS A 338 3.57 -18.76 -20.57
C HIS A 338 4.41 -19.47 -19.50
N THR A 339 5.61 -18.96 -19.26
CA THR A 339 6.42 -19.29 -18.09
C THR A 339 5.87 -18.59 -16.85
N HIS A 340 5.66 -19.35 -15.78
CA HIS A 340 5.16 -18.90 -14.50
C HIS A 340 6.34 -18.75 -13.53
N LYS A 341 6.86 -17.53 -13.35
CA LYS A 341 7.96 -17.25 -12.40
C LYS A 341 7.46 -16.72 -11.07
N VAL A 342 6.53 -15.76 -11.13
CA VAL A 342 5.94 -15.10 -9.96
C VAL A 342 4.45 -14.85 -10.19
N SER A 343 3.68 -14.72 -9.11
CA SER A 343 2.32 -14.21 -9.09
C SER A 343 2.19 -13.25 -7.91
N ALA A 344 1.58 -12.09 -8.15
CA ALA A 344 1.54 -11.00 -7.17
C ALA A 344 0.11 -10.56 -6.87
N TYR A 345 -0.24 -10.54 -5.60
CA TYR A 345 -1.45 -9.89 -5.09
C TYR A 345 -1.04 -8.84 -4.06
N ALA A 346 -0.91 -7.59 -4.51
CA ALA A 346 -0.35 -6.53 -3.67
C ALA A 346 1.05 -6.92 -3.17
N ASP A 347 1.25 -6.97 -1.86
CA ASP A 347 2.48 -7.37 -1.19
C ASP A 347 2.66 -8.89 -1.02
N ASP A 348 1.62 -9.68 -1.24
CA ASP A 348 1.70 -11.14 -1.24
C ASP A 348 2.25 -11.63 -2.59
N LEU A 349 3.45 -12.22 -2.58
CA LEU A 349 4.09 -12.76 -3.78
C LEU A 349 4.30 -14.26 -3.66
N LEU A 350 3.96 -14.97 -4.74
CA LEU A 350 4.12 -16.41 -4.87
C LEU A 350 5.09 -16.71 -6.01
N PHE A 351 6.23 -17.29 -5.69
CA PHE A 351 7.25 -17.70 -6.65
C PHE A 351 7.13 -19.20 -6.96
N TYR A 352 7.30 -19.55 -8.23
CA TYR A 352 7.36 -20.93 -8.70
C TYR A 352 8.83 -21.28 -8.90
N VAL A 353 9.40 -22.00 -7.93
CA VAL A 353 10.83 -22.19 -7.80
C VAL A 353 11.21 -23.56 -8.35
N LEU A 354 11.75 -23.57 -9.57
CA LEU A 354 12.40 -24.76 -10.14
C LEU A 354 13.85 -24.77 -9.69
N ASP A 355 14.43 -25.95 -9.57
CA ASP A 355 15.81 -26.15 -9.11
C ASP A 355 16.13 -25.27 -7.89
N PRO A 356 15.57 -25.59 -6.71
CA PRO A 356 15.54 -24.67 -5.57
C PRO A 356 16.90 -24.17 -5.09
N LEU A 357 17.94 -25.00 -5.20
CA LEU A 357 19.26 -24.72 -4.67
C LEU A 357 19.91 -23.48 -5.31
N PRO A 358 19.96 -23.35 -6.66
CA PRO A 358 20.42 -22.12 -7.30
C PRO A 358 19.35 -21.00 -7.31
N THR A 359 18.06 -21.34 -7.35
CA THR A 359 17.02 -20.33 -7.60
C THR A 359 16.61 -19.53 -6.34
N LEU A 360 16.60 -20.15 -5.16
CA LEU A 360 16.22 -19.45 -3.91
C LEU A 360 17.17 -18.28 -3.57
N PRO A 361 18.51 -18.44 -3.61
CA PRO A 361 19.45 -17.34 -3.38
C PRO A 361 19.27 -16.17 -4.36
N GLU A 362 18.96 -16.46 -5.61
CA GLU A 362 18.71 -15.44 -6.64
C GLU A 362 17.46 -14.62 -6.34
N ILE A 363 16.37 -15.26 -5.90
CA ILE A 363 15.15 -14.55 -5.47
C ILE A 363 15.49 -13.60 -4.30
N VAL A 364 16.25 -14.08 -3.30
CA VAL A 364 16.66 -13.24 -2.15
C VAL A 364 17.52 -12.06 -2.64
N THR A 365 18.43 -12.29 -3.57
CA THR A 365 19.28 -11.24 -4.14
C THR A 365 18.47 -10.19 -4.89
N GLU A 366 17.44 -10.58 -5.65
CA GLU A 366 16.51 -9.63 -6.27
C GLU A 366 15.80 -8.75 -5.23
N PHE A 367 15.37 -9.32 -4.09
CA PHE A 367 14.80 -8.55 -2.98
C PHE A 367 15.82 -7.59 -2.36
N GLU A 368 17.09 -7.99 -2.22
CA GLU A 368 18.15 -7.13 -1.66
C GLU A 368 18.51 -5.98 -2.59
N VAL A 369 18.66 -6.24 -3.89
CA VAL A 369 18.90 -5.21 -4.91
C VAL A 369 17.75 -4.22 -4.94
N TYR A 370 16.52 -4.70 -5.06
CA TYR A 370 15.35 -3.84 -5.09
C TYR A 370 15.14 -3.12 -3.74
N GLY A 371 15.38 -3.79 -2.63
CA GLY A 371 15.27 -3.22 -1.29
C GLY A 371 16.24 -2.07 -1.03
N ARG A 372 17.43 -2.09 -1.64
CA ARG A 372 18.37 -0.96 -1.59
C ARG A 372 17.85 0.30 -2.28
N LEU A 373 16.96 0.16 -3.26
CA LEU A 373 16.45 1.26 -4.10
C LEU A 373 15.04 1.73 -3.67
N ALA A 374 14.16 0.77 -3.41
CA ALA A 374 12.72 0.98 -3.20
C ALA A 374 12.26 0.71 -1.75
N ASN A 375 13.15 0.24 -0.87
CA ASN A 375 12.93 -0.09 0.53
C ASN A 375 12.02 -1.30 0.83
N LEU A 376 11.67 -2.09 -0.18
CA LEU A 376 10.98 -3.36 0.05
C LEU A 376 11.92 -4.35 0.75
N LYS A 377 11.47 -4.97 1.83
CA LYS A 377 12.27 -5.91 2.61
C LYS A 377 11.52 -7.22 2.76
N LEU A 378 12.17 -8.32 2.41
CA LEU A 378 11.66 -9.68 2.60
C LEU A 378 11.68 -10.04 4.10
N ASN A 379 10.57 -10.56 4.60
CA ASN A 379 10.50 -11.16 5.93
C ASN A 379 10.78 -12.66 5.80
N MET A 380 12.02 -13.06 6.05
CA MET A 380 12.42 -14.47 5.89
C MET A 380 11.66 -15.39 6.86
N ASP A 381 11.48 -14.96 8.12
CA ASP A 381 10.85 -15.76 9.18
C ASP A 381 9.35 -16.03 8.97
N LYS A 382 8.69 -15.18 8.16
CA LYS A 382 7.26 -15.32 7.83
C LYS A 382 7.01 -15.79 6.40
N SER A 383 8.07 -15.93 5.61
CA SER A 383 7.95 -16.47 4.27
C SER A 383 7.93 -17.99 4.36
N GLU A 384 7.06 -18.60 3.58
CA GLU A 384 6.71 -20.02 3.67
C GLU A 384 6.98 -20.72 2.34
N ILE A 385 7.53 -21.93 2.41
CA ILE A 385 7.77 -22.80 1.27
C ILE A 385 6.81 -23.99 1.34
N LEU A 386 6.10 -24.24 0.25
CA LEU A 386 5.37 -25.48 0.04
C LEU A 386 6.13 -26.36 -0.96
N ASN A 387 6.56 -27.54 -0.52
CA ASN A 387 7.13 -28.54 -1.41
C ASN A 387 6.02 -29.23 -2.24
N LEU A 388 6.13 -29.17 -3.58
CA LEU A 388 5.22 -29.88 -4.46
C LEU A 388 5.79 -31.20 -4.98
N THR A 389 7.03 -31.19 -5.47
CA THR A 389 7.63 -32.34 -6.16
C THR A 389 9.13 -32.53 -5.90
N ALA A 390 9.76 -31.68 -5.08
CA ALA A 390 11.19 -31.83 -4.79
C ALA A 390 11.45 -33.07 -3.92
N ASP A 391 12.53 -33.78 -4.21
CA ASP A 391 12.93 -34.95 -3.44
C ASP A 391 13.39 -34.61 -2.00
N ALA A 392 13.49 -35.64 -1.16
CA ALA A 392 13.84 -35.46 0.25
C ALA A 392 15.23 -34.85 0.45
N ALA A 393 16.18 -35.07 -0.48
CA ALA A 393 17.52 -34.51 -0.39
C ALA A 393 17.53 -33.01 -0.68
N THR A 394 16.82 -32.59 -1.73
CA THR A 394 16.63 -31.19 -2.13
C THR A 394 15.86 -30.43 -1.08
N GLU A 395 14.77 -31.01 -0.56
CA GLU A 395 13.99 -30.43 0.54
C GLU A 395 14.87 -30.23 1.78
N ARG A 396 15.58 -31.28 2.22
CA ARG A 396 16.44 -31.19 3.40
C ARG A 396 17.50 -30.11 3.22
N THR A 397 18.16 -30.06 2.07
CA THR A 397 19.21 -29.07 1.81
C THR A 397 18.63 -27.65 1.83
N SER A 398 17.53 -27.42 1.11
CA SER A 398 16.85 -26.12 1.06
C SER A 398 16.39 -25.63 2.43
N ARG A 399 15.90 -26.53 3.30
CA ARG A 399 15.56 -26.24 4.71
C ARG A 399 16.75 -25.78 5.55
N HIS A 400 17.96 -26.26 5.26
CA HIS A 400 19.17 -25.85 6.01
C HIS A 400 19.78 -24.56 5.46
N THR A 401 19.61 -24.29 4.16
CA THR A 401 20.19 -23.11 3.50
C THR A 401 19.41 -21.83 3.76
N HIS A 402 18.09 -21.91 3.96
CA HIS A 402 17.24 -20.73 4.15
C HIS A 402 16.31 -20.86 5.35
N PRO A 403 16.12 -19.78 6.14
CA PRO A 403 15.31 -19.79 7.36
C PRO A 403 13.79 -19.67 7.09
N PHE A 404 13.34 -20.02 5.89
CA PHE A 404 11.93 -20.02 5.54
C PHE A 404 11.18 -21.06 6.38
N ALA A 405 9.91 -20.79 6.66
CA ALA A 405 8.99 -21.80 7.17
C ALA A 405 8.62 -22.77 6.04
N TRP A 406 8.23 -24.00 6.38
CA TRP A 406 7.95 -25.09 5.43
C TRP A 406 6.74 -25.90 5.85
#